data_AF-A0A818WYB2-F1
#
_entry.id   AF-A0A818WYB2-F1
#
_cell.length_a   1.000
_cell.length_b   1.000
_cell.length_c   1.000
_cell.angle_alpha   90.00
_cell.angle_beta   90.00
_cell.angle_gamma   90.00
#
_symmetry.space_group_name_H-M   'P 1'
#
loop_
_entity.id
_entity.type
_entity.pdbx_description
1 polymer ?
#
loop_
_entity_poly.entity_id
_entity_poly.type
_entity_poly.pdbx_seq_one_letter_code
_entity_poly.pdbx_strand_id
1 'polypeptide(L)' 'MNRHVGDLGNVTANRAGNIIINMQDSIIQLHNSTQSIVNRAIVLHAMRDDGGMGGFTDSTTTG' A
#
# COMPACT_ATOMS: atom_id res chain seq x y z
N MET A 1 -8.75 -13.28 -1.42
CA MET A 1 -8.18 -12.00 -0.99
C MET A 1 -8.62 -10.96 -2.00
N ASN A 2 -9.29 -9.89 -1.57
CA ASN A 2 -9.71 -8.79 -2.44
C ASN A 2 -8.96 -7.54 -1.94
N ARG A 3 -7.91 -7.14 -2.66
CA ARG A 3 -7.14 -5.90 -2.41
C ARG A 3 -6.85 -5.23 -3.74
N HIS A 4 -6.67 -3.92 -3.77
CA HIS A 4 -6.17 -3.25 -4.97
C HIS A 4 -4.75 -3.70 -5.26
N VAL A 5 -4.34 -3.65 -6.53
CA VAL A 5 -2.96 -4.00 -6.96
C VAL A 5 -1.93 -3.19 -6.17
N GLY A 6 -2.21 -1.91 -5.92
CA GLY A 6 -1.31 -0.99 -5.23
C GLY A 6 -1.30 -1.07 -3.70
N ASP A 7 -2.16 -1.88 -3.07
CA ASP A 7 -2.25 -1.95 -1.60
C ASP A 7 -1.04 -2.68 -1.01
N LEU A 8 -0.03 -1.94 -0.57
CA LEU A 8 1.17 -2.48 0.06
C LEU A 8 1.08 -2.53 1.60
N GLY A 9 -0.02 -2.02 2.15
CA GLY A 9 -0.33 -2.01 3.58
C GLY A 9 0.51 -1.02 4.39
N ASN A 10 0.56 -1.26 5.70
CA ASN A 10 1.20 -0.36 6.65
C ASN A 10 2.72 -0.58 6.78
N VAL A 11 3.44 0.51 7.05
CA VAL A 11 4.85 0.50 7.44
C VAL A 11 5.00 1.01 8.88
N THR A 12 6.09 0.66 9.55
CA THR A 12 6.37 1.08 10.92
C THR A 12 7.60 1.97 10.97
N ALA A 13 7.42 3.20 11.46
CA ALA A 13 8.54 4.09 11.74
C ALA A 13 9.21 3.72 13.06
N ASN A 14 10.53 3.87 13.14
CA ASN A 14 11.27 3.70 14.39
C ASN A 14 11.09 4.93 15.31
N ARG A 15 11.73 4.90 16.49
CA ARG A 15 11.62 6.00 17.49
C ARG A 15 12.11 7.36 16.98
N ALA A 16 12.92 7.40 15.92
CA ALA A 16 13.40 8.62 15.28
C ALA A 16 12.53 9.05 14.08
N GLY A 17 11.43 8.35 13.79
CA GLY A 17 10.55 8.62 12.65
C GLY A 17 11.04 8.04 11.32
N ASN A 18 12.13 7.27 11.31
CA ASN A 18 12.66 6.68 10.09
C ASN A 18 11.97 5.35 9.77
N ILE A 19 11.66 5.13 8.50
CA ILE A 19 11.13 3.87 7.96
C ILE A 19 12.24 3.19 7.16
N ILE A 20 12.59 1.96 7.54
CA ILE A 20 13.50 1.09 6.78
C ILE A 20 12.73 -0.18 6.49
N ILE A 21 12.42 -0.41 5.21
CA ILE A 21 11.62 -1.56 4.78
C ILE A 21 12.32 -2.31 3.66
N ASN A 22 12.14 -3.63 3.67
CA ASN A 22 12.46 -4.52 2.57
C ASN A 22 11.30 -5.49 2.45
N MET A 23 10.57 -5.42 1.34
CA MET A 23 9.36 -6.22 1.12
C MET A 23 9.35 -6.80 -0.29
N GLN A 24 8.62 -7.89 -0.45
CA GLN A 24 8.32 -8.50 -1.73
C GLN A 24 6.81 -8.61 -1.86
N ASP A 25 6.30 -8.32 -3.05
CA ASP A 25 4.88 -8.48 -3.37
C ASP A 25 4.74 -9.22 -4.70
N SER A 26 3.75 -10.09 -4.79
CA SER A 26 3.51 -10.94 -5.96
C SER A 26 2.44 -10.42 -6.91
N ILE A 27 1.80 -9.28 -6.60
CA ILE A 27 0.70 -8.72 -7.39
C ILE A 27 1.18 -7.53 -8.22
N ILE A 28 1.95 -6.60 -7.62
CA ILE A 28 2.56 -5.51 -8.38
C ILE A 28 3.59 -6.07 -9.36
N GLN A 29 3.63 -5.51 -10.57
CA GLN A 29 4.58 -5.94 -11.60
C GLN A 29 5.20 -4.75 -12.30
N LEU A 30 6.32 -4.96 -12.99
CA LEU A 30 6.95 -3.92 -13.81
C LEU A 30 6.58 -4.04 -15.29
N HIS A 31 6.43 -5.27 -15.79
CA HIS A 31 6.34 -5.54 -17.24
C HIS A 31 4.96 -6.00 -17.73
N ASN A 32 4.02 -6.31 -16.83
CA ASN A 32 2.66 -6.70 -17.21
C ASN A 32 1.77 -5.47 -17.38
N SER A 33 1.13 -5.28 -18.53
CA SER A 33 0.38 -4.06 -18.84
C SER A 33 -0.78 -3.73 -17.89
N THR A 34 -1.44 -4.72 -17.27
CA THR A 34 -2.60 -4.48 -16.38
C THR A 34 -2.20 -4.26 -14.93
N GLN A 35 -1.06 -4.80 -14.49
CA GLN A 35 -0.55 -4.70 -13.12
C GLN A 35 0.75 -3.87 -13.03
N SER A 36 1.15 -3.21 -14.12
CA SER A 36 2.37 -2.41 -14.15
C SER A 36 2.25 -1.19 -13.26
N ILE A 37 3.23 -1.03 -12.39
CA ILE A 37 3.40 0.15 -11.54
C ILE A 37 4.30 1.23 -12.18
N VAL A 38 4.83 0.97 -13.38
CA VAL A 38 5.64 1.96 -14.11
C VAL A 38 4.79 3.19 -14.44
N ASN A 39 5.36 4.39 -14.27
CA ASN A 39 4.69 5.69 -14.42
C ASN A 39 3.54 5.94 -13.42
N ARG A 40 3.55 5.27 -12.26
CA ARG A 40 2.67 5.55 -11.12
C ARG A 40 3.46 6.13 -9.94
N ALA A 41 2.76 6.50 -8.88
CA ALA A 41 3.36 7.03 -7.65
C ALA A 41 3.34 5.99 -6.53
N ILE A 42 4.32 6.09 -5.63
CA ILE A 42 4.27 5.52 -4.29
C ILE A 42 3.84 6.64 -3.35
N VAL A 43 2.85 6.38 -2.51
CA VAL A 43 2.30 7.35 -1.55
C VAL A 43 2.47 6.78 -0.15
N LEU A 44 2.92 7.62 0.79
CA LEU A 44 2.96 7.32 2.21
C LEU A 44 1.94 8.21 2.93
N HIS A 45 0.96 7.60 3.58
CA HIS A 45 -0.09 8.31 4.31
C HIS A 45 0.36 8.67 5.74
N ALA A 46 -0.20 9.77 6.27
CA ALA A 46 0.06 10.21 7.64
C ALA A 46 -0.69 9.37 8.68
N MET A 47 -1.80 8.74 8.28
CA MET A 47 -2.63 7.88 9.12
C MET A 47 -2.41 6.42 8.73
N ARG A 48 -2.75 5.52 9.65
CA ARG A 48 -2.63 4.08 9.47
C ARG A 48 -3.77 3.56 8.58
N ASP A 49 -3.45 2.72 7.61
CA ASP A 49 -4.40 1.96 6.80
C ASP A 49 -5.16 0.94 7.67
N ASP A 50 -6.48 0.86 7.52
CA ASP A 50 -7.34 -0.08 8.26
C ASP A 50 -7.49 -1.45 7.56
N GLY A 51 -6.97 -1.60 6.35
CA GLY A 51 -7.01 -2.83 5.55
C GLY A 51 -8.39 -3.18 5.01
N GLY A 52 -9.28 -2.19 4.82
CA GLY A 52 -10.66 -2.41 4.40
C GLY A 52 -11.60 -2.83 5.51
N MET A 53 -11.19 -2.70 6.78
CA MET A 53 -11.89 -3.29 7.93
C MET A 53 -12.32 -2.26 9.00
N GLY A 54 -12.04 -0.97 8.79
CA GLY A 54 -12.33 0.08 9.79
C GLY A 54 -13.82 0.43 9.94
N GLY A 55 -14.68 -0.01 9.02
CA GLY A 55 -16.12 0.26 9.05
C GLY A 55 -16.50 1.68 8.62
N PHE A 56 -15.55 2.43 8.04
CA PHE A 56 -15.79 3.74 7.45
C PHE A 56 -16.16 3.61 5.97
N THR A 57 -16.80 4.64 5.41
CA THR A 57 -17.25 4.62 4.01
C THR A 57 -16.09 4.58 3.00
N ASP A 58 -14.89 4.98 3.42
CA ASP A 58 -13.65 5.04 2.64
C ASP A 58 -12.67 3.90 2.95
N SER A 59 -12.99 3.01 3.91
CA SER A 59 -12.14 1.87 4.28
C SER A 59 -11.78 1.00 3.07
N THR A 60 -12.71 0.79 2.12
CA THR A 60 -12.48 -0.09 0.96
C THR A 60 -11.91 0.63 -0.26
N THR A 61 -11.77 1.96 -0.22
CA THR A 61 -11.35 2.76 -1.38
C THR A 61 -9.98 3.41 -1.18
N THR A 62 -9.54 3.54 0.07
CA THR A 62 -8.27 4.15 0.44
C THR A 62 -7.42 3.18 1.25
N GLY A 63 -6.11 3.38 1.15
CA GLY A 63 -5.08 2.84 2.06
C GLY A 63 -4.11 3.96 2.39
#